data_AF-A0A916H8I4-F1
#
_entry.id   AF-A0A916H8I4-F1
#
_cell.length_a   1.000
_cell.length_b   1.000
_cell.length_c   1.000
_cell.angle_alpha   90.00
_cell.angle_beta   90.00
_cell.angle_gamma   90.00
#
_symmetry.space_group_name_H-M   'P 1'
#
loop_
_entity.id
_entity.type
_entity.pdbx_description
1 polymer ?
#
loop_
_entity_poly.entity_id
_entity_poly.type
_entity_poly.pdbx_seq_one_letter_code
_entity_poly.pdbx_strand_id
1 'polypeptide(L)' 'MPKRTDIHSILIIGAGPIVIGQACEFDYSGAQACKALREEGYKVVLVNSNP' A
#
# COMPACT_ATOMS: atom_id res chain seq x y z
N MET A 1 10.00 -3.82 -17.77
CA MET A 1 11.05 -4.21 -16.79
C MET A 1 10.47 -5.34 -15.95
N PRO A 2 11.18 -6.45 -15.78
CA PRO A 2 10.73 -7.53 -14.90
C PRO A 2 10.74 -7.10 -13.43
N LYS A 3 10.10 -7.91 -12.57
CA LYS A 3 10.10 -7.76 -11.10
C LYS A 3 11.54 -7.64 -10.54
N ARG A 4 11.74 -6.76 -9.56
CA ARG A 4 12.99 -6.62 -8.78
C ARG A 4 13.21 -7.87 -7.91
N THR A 5 14.41 -8.43 -7.90
CA THR A 5 14.75 -9.66 -7.14
C THR A 5 15.49 -9.38 -5.83
N ASP A 6 15.98 -8.16 -5.64
CA ASP A 6 16.70 -7.69 -4.45
C ASP A 6 15.77 -7.11 -3.38
N ILE A 7 14.48 -6.90 -3.71
CA ILE A 7 13.46 -6.46 -2.77
C ILE A 7 12.56 -7.63 -2.43
N HIS A 8 12.41 -7.91 -1.14
CA HIS A 8 11.53 -8.98 -0.65
C HIS A 8 10.39 -8.48 0.24
N SER A 9 10.58 -7.31 0.88
CA SER A 9 9.60 -6.68 1.75
C SER A 9 9.39 -5.22 1.36
N ILE A 10 8.15 -4.77 1.36
CA ILE A 10 7.77 -3.40 1.00
C ILE A 10 6.91 -2.83 2.13
N LEU A 11 7.30 -1.67 2.64
CA LEU A 11 6.48 -0.87 3.55
C LEU A 11 5.62 0.09 2.72
N ILE A 12 4.30 0.00 2.88
CA ILE A 12 3.33 0.95 2.35
C ILE A 12 2.95 1.90 3.50
N ILE A 13 2.98 3.21 3.23
CA ILE A 13 2.55 4.25 4.16
C ILE A 13 1.14 4.68 3.74
N GLY A 14 0.16 4.42 4.60
CA GLY A 14 -1.22 4.86 4.41
C GLY A 14 -1.38 6.36 4.65
N ALA A 15 -2.50 6.92 4.19
CA ALA A 15 -2.76 8.36 4.26
C ALA A 15 -3.12 8.86 5.67
N GLY A 16 -3.48 7.97 6.59
CA GLY A 16 -4.04 8.37 7.89
C GLY A 16 -5.53 8.70 7.79
N PRO A 17 -6.10 9.37 8.81
CA PRO A 17 -7.54 9.67 8.88
C PRO A 17 -8.03 10.53 7.73
N ILE A 18 -9.31 10.36 7.39
CA ILE A 18 -9.99 11.10 6.33
C ILE A 18 -10.11 12.59 6.69
N VAL A 19 -9.71 13.46 5.77
CA VAL A 19 -9.86 14.92 5.88
C VAL A 19 -10.30 15.53 4.55
N ILE A 20 -10.78 16.78 4.58
CA ILE A 20 -11.10 17.52 3.35
C ILE A 20 -9.84 17.64 2.49
N GLY A 21 -9.92 17.17 1.25
CA GLY A 21 -8.79 17.15 0.31
C GLY A 21 -7.89 15.91 0.41
N GLN A 22 -8.15 15.00 1.35
CA GLN A 22 -7.47 13.70 1.46
C GLN A 22 -8.42 12.67 2.06
N ALA A 23 -9.18 11.99 1.20
CA ALA A 23 -10.28 11.11 1.60
C ALA A 23 -10.09 9.66 1.13
N CYS A 24 -11.20 8.99 0.78
CA CYS A 24 -11.26 7.56 0.56
C CYS A 24 -10.46 7.08 -0.66
N GLU A 25 -10.05 8.00 -1.54
CA GLU A 25 -9.21 7.70 -2.69
C GLU A 25 -7.92 6.97 -2.29
N PHE A 26 -7.36 7.28 -1.12
CA PHE A 26 -6.14 6.64 -0.64
C PHE A 26 -6.36 5.27 -0.01
N ASP A 27 -7.55 5.00 0.53
CA ASP A 27 -7.90 3.65 0.97
C ASP A 27 -8.06 2.73 -0.26
N TYR A 28 -8.78 3.21 -1.28
CA TYR A 28 -8.92 2.51 -2.55
C TYR A 28 -7.56 2.22 -3.21
N SER A 29 -6.71 3.24 -3.35
CA SER A 29 -5.36 3.08 -3.92
C SER A 29 -4.45 2.21 -3.04
N GLY A 30 -4.48 2.38 -1.73
CA GLY A 30 -3.69 1.60 -0.77
C GLY A 30 -4.04 0.11 -0.79
N ALA A 31 -5.34 -0.21 -0.84
CA ALA A 31 -5.83 -1.58 -0.96
C ALA A 31 -5.41 -2.23 -2.29
N GLN A 32 -5.50 -1.48 -3.40
CA GLN A 32 -5.03 -1.96 -4.71
C GLN A 32 -3.51 -2.20 -4.72
N ALA A 33 -2.73 -1.29 -4.14
CA ALA A 33 -1.28 -1.47 -4.04
C ALA A 33 -0.91 -2.69 -3.19
N CYS A 34 -1.59 -2.89 -2.04
CA CYS A 34 -1.41 -4.08 -1.22
C CYS A 34 -1.72 -5.37 -1.99
N LYS A 35 -2.83 -5.38 -2.75
CA LYS A 35 -3.24 -6.52 -3.57
C LYS A 35 -2.21 -6.84 -4.65
N ALA A 36 -1.83 -5.85 -5.47
CA ALA A 36 -0.89 -6.04 -6.56
C ALA A 36 0.48 -6.54 -6.07
N LEU A 37 1.02 -5.97 -4.99
CA LEU A 37 2.30 -6.40 -4.44
C LEU A 37 2.25 -7.80 -3.82
N ARG A 38 1.12 -8.19 -3.22
CA ARG A 38 0.91 -9.56 -2.73
C ARG A 38 0.80 -10.57 -3.88
N GLU A 39 0.10 -10.23 -4.96
CA GLU A 39 0.01 -11.07 -6.16
C GLU A 39 1.38 -11.29 -6.82
N GLU A 40 2.23 -10.27 -6.80
CA GLU A 40 3.63 -10.37 -7.23
C GLU A 40 4.53 -11.10 -6.21
N GLY A 41 4.02 -11.53 -5.05
CA GLY A 41 4.75 -12.31 -4.06
C GLY A 41 5.71 -11.50 -3.18
N TYR A 42 5.47 -10.20 -2.98
CA TYR A 42 6.19 -9.41 -1.97
C TYR A 42 5.57 -9.56 -0.59
N LYS A 43 6.40 -9.50 0.47
CA LYS A 43 5.91 -9.28 1.83
C LYS A 43 5.51 -7.82 1.99
N VAL A 44 4.22 -7.56 2.15
CA VAL A 44 3.68 -6.21 2.34
C VAL A 44 3.49 -5.92 3.82
N VAL A 45 4.09 -4.83 4.29
CA VAL A 45 3.83 -4.23 5.61
C VAL A 45 3.12 -2.90 5.36
N LEU A 46 1.99 -2.64 6.02
CA LEU A 46 1.24 -1.39 5.89
C LEU A 46 1.17 -0.72 7.26
N VAL A 47 1.42 0.58 7.30
CA VAL A 47 1.08 1.43 8.46
C VAL A 47 0.01 2.42 8.06
N ASN A 48 -1.09 2.42 8.79
CA ASN A 48 -2.15 3.41 8.65
C ASN A 48 -2.77 3.63 10.03
N SER A 49 -2.89 4.88 10.45
CA SER A 49 -3.55 5.23 11.71
C SER A 49 -5.08 5.29 11.60
N ASN A 50 -5.61 5.30 10.37
CA ASN A 50 -7.04 5.12 10.11
C ASN A 50 -7.39 3.63 10.27
N PRO A 51 -8.28 3.25 11.21
CA PRO A 51 -8.64 1.86 11.47
C PRO A 51 -9.47 1.22 10.36
#